data_AF-W4VG54-F1
#
_entry.id   AF-W4VG54-F1
#
_cell.length_a   1.000
_cell.length_b   1.000
_cell.length_c   1.000
_cell.angle_alpha   90.00
_cell.angle_beta   90.00
_cell.angle_gamma   90.00
#
_symmetry.space_group_name_H-M   'P 1'
#
loop_
_entity.id
_entity.type
_entity.pdbx_description
1 polymer ?
#
loop_
_entity_poly.entity_id
_entity_poly.type
_entity_poly.pdbx_seq_one_letter_code
_entity_poly.pdbx_strand_id
1 'polypeptide(L)'
;MEGITLQYATTQLITDLEYENERYYFFYMPKGLNGEYCFPAQEILSISIDKGDITYVQDKTIIKVDHEQSMIKLKTKTNQTLSICTMTSQESLTLWQANIKEQKYMILTDTNLLIANETIRLEDESLANPTLKAFPALGNLQAKGKRLASHQNGLFTEYALPKSSKSVTFDWKRIQANKVVIQIPASAFDGVKELLLKVTYQGDIGHAFINGELIHDNFANGDIWEIGLKRFENRIIAYGLYLYITPLKEGVKVNSDSSMAAREEIVHNEIAQIDSVNLIPITEVDLEI
;
A
#
# COMPACT_ATOMS: atom_id res chain seq x y z
N MET A 1 -11.32 14.43 23.89
CA MET A 1 -12.23 13.88 22.88
C MET A 1 -13.56 14.62 23.00
N GLU A 2 -14.43 14.57 22.01
CA GLU A 2 -15.76 15.16 22.14
C GLU A 2 -16.50 14.53 23.32
N GLY A 3 -16.97 15.36 24.25
CA GLY A 3 -17.76 14.91 25.41
C GLY A 3 -17.00 14.28 26.58
N ILE A 4 -15.69 14.02 26.45
CA ILE A 4 -14.88 13.46 27.54
C ILE A 4 -13.39 13.86 27.44
N THR A 5 -12.77 14.11 28.59
CA THR A 5 -11.34 14.36 28.71
C THR A 5 -10.56 13.04 28.64
N LEU A 6 -9.68 12.90 27.65
CA LEU A 6 -8.65 11.86 27.62
C LEU A 6 -7.42 12.42 28.36
N GLN A 7 -7.14 11.95 29.58
CA GLN A 7 -6.03 12.48 30.40
C GLN A 7 -4.68 12.11 29.79
N TYR A 8 -4.54 10.86 29.35
CA TYR A 8 -3.42 10.41 28.53
C TYR A 8 -3.81 9.18 27.72
N ALA A 9 -3.06 8.92 26.66
CA ALA A 9 -3.02 7.65 25.97
C ALA A 9 -1.58 7.32 25.55
N THR A 10 -1.21 6.05 25.60
CA THR A 10 0.04 5.55 24.99
C THR A 10 -0.15 5.17 23.51
N THR A 11 -1.40 5.11 23.06
CA THR A 11 -1.81 4.94 21.68
C THR A 11 -1.86 6.28 20.95
N GLN A 12 -1.86 6.25 19.62
CA GLN A 12 -1.89 7.45 18.79
C GLN A 12 -3.20 7.53 18.00
N LEU A 13 -3.87 8.69 18.06
CA LEU A 13 -5.07 8.96 17.29
C LEU A 13 -4.73 9.06 15.80
N ILE A 14 -5.44 8.33 14.96
CA ILE A 14 -5.37 8.45 13.50
C ILE A 14 -6.43 9.41 13.01
N THR A 15 -7.70 9.08 13.29
CA THR A 15 -8.86 9.83 12.79
C THR A 15 -10.11 9.46 13.60
N ASP A 16 -11.22 10.09 13.25
CA ASP A 16 -12.53 9.85 13.83
C ASP A 16 -13.66 9.92 12.78
N LEU A 17 -14.80 9.34 13.13
CA LEU A 17 -16.00 9.22 12.31
C LEU A 17 -17.24 9.34 13.19
N GLU A 18 -18.28 9.99 12.69
CA GLU A 18 -19.62 9.94 13.29
C GLU A 18 -20.54 9.08 12.45
N TYR A 19 -21.27 8.18 13.10
CA TYR A 19 -22.24 7.30 12.46
C TYR A 19 -23.35 6.95 13.44
N GLU A 20 -24.61 7.06 13.01
CA GLU A 20 -25.81 6.76 13.83
C GLU A 20 -25.79 7.43 15.24
N ASN A 21 -25.41 8.72 15.31
CA ASN A 21 -25.27 9.50 16.55
C ASN A 21 -24.22 8.97 17.55
N GLU A 22 -23.28 8.13 17.10
CA GLU A 22 -22.15 7.67 17.88
C GLU A 22 -20.84 8.14 17.24
N ARG A 23 -19.91 8.63 18.07
CA ARG A 23 -18.58 9.05 17.61
C ARG A 23 -17.58 7.92 17.80
N TYR A 24 -16.92 7.54 16.72
CA TYR A 24 -15.90 6.50 16.67
C TYR A 24 -14.53 7.16 16.52
N TYR A 25 -13.60 6.80 17.40
CA TYR A 25 -12.20 7.22 17.34
C TYR A 25 -11.32 6.04 16.98
N PHE A 26 -10.44 6.22 16.00
CA PHE A 26 -9.52 5.20 15.52
C PHE A 26 -8.12 5.54 15.99
N PHE A 27 -7.60 4.74 16.91
CA PHE A 27 -6.25 4.84 17.44
C PHE A 27 -5.42 3.64 16.97
N TYR A 28 -4.10 3.77 17.02
CA TYR A 28 -3.21 2.61 16.90
C TYR A 28 -2.20 2.51 18.03
N MET A 29 -1.81 1.28 18.32
CA MET A 29 -0.74 0.95 19.26
C MET A 29 0.61 0.91 18.53
N PRO A 30 1.58 1.78 18.87
CA PRO A 30 2.91 1.70 18.30
C PRO A 30 3.57 0.36 18.60
N LYS A 31 4.37 -0.14 17.65
CA LYS A 31 5.04 -1.45 17.76
C LYS A 31 5.92 -1.49 19.02
N GLY A 32 5.71 -2.51 19.86
CA GLY A 32 6.48 -2.75 21.09
C GLY A 32 5.96 -2.03 22.34
N LEU A 33 4.85 -1.30 22.25
CA LEU A 33 4.16 -0.70 23.40
C LEU A 33 2.85 -1.43 23.70
N ASN A 34 2.41 -1.33 24.96
CA ASN A 34 1.05 -1.70 25.37
C ASN A 34 0.14 -0.49 25.20
N GLY A 35 -1.07 -0.71 24.68
CA GLY A 35 -2.09 0.34 24.60
C GLY A 35 -2.65 0.63 25.99
N GLU A 36 -2.68 1.90 26.38
CA GLU A 36 -3.29 2.34 27.63
C GLU A 36 -4.00 3.68 27.42
N TYR A 37 -5.17 3.81 28.03
CA TYR A 37 -5.96 5.03 28.07
C TYR A 37 -6.30 5.38 29.51
N CYS A 38 -6.35 6.67 29.83
CA CYS A 38 -6.79 7.15 31.13
C CYS A 38 -7.85 8.24 31.01
N PHE A 39 -8.95 8.03 31.70
CA PHE A 39 -10.10 8.93 31.74
C PHE A 39 -10.44 9.31 33.18
N PRO A 40 -10.99 10.52 33.42
CA PRO A 40 -11.55 10.87 34.72
C PRO A 40 -12.80 10.02 35.00
N ALA A 41 -12.80 9.28 36.11
CA ALA A 41 -13.92 8.42 36.50
C ALA A 41 -15.23 9.21 36.67
N GLN A 42 -15.12 10.49 37.05
CA GLN A 42 -16.26 11.37 37.24
C GLN A 42 -17.00 11.76 35.95
N GLU A 43 -16.39 11.57 34.78
CA GLU A 43 -17.01 11.87 33.46
C GLU A 43 -17.68 10.64 32.83
N ILE A 44 -17.36 9.44 33.32
CA ILE A 44 -17.85 8.17 32.79
C ILE A 44 -19.15 7.76 33.51
N LEU A 45 -20.17 7.41 32.72
CA LEU A 45 -21.37 6.74 33.20
C LEU A 45 -21.21 5.21 33.14
N SER A 46 -20.73 4.69 32.01
CA SER A 46 -20.45 3.27 31.82
C SER A 46 -19.33 3.07 30.82
N ILE A 47 -18.56 2.00 30.98
CA ILE A 47 -17.46 1.67 30.06
C ILE A 47 -17.27 0.15 29.97
N SER A 48 -16.90 -0.32 28.79
CA SER A 48 -16.58 -1.72 28.51
C SER A 48 -15.50 -1.83 27.46
N ILE A 49 -14.73 -2.91 27.50
CA ILE A 49 -13.73 -3.29 26.51
C ILE A 49 -13.95 -4.75 26.13
N ASP A 50 -13.73 -5.11 24.86
CA ASP A 50 -13.82 -6.49 24.39
C ASP A 50 -12.53 -7.30 24.64
N LYS A 51 -11.36 -6.68 24.47
CA LYS A 51 -10.03 -7.27 24.63
C LYS A 51 -9.10 -6.36 25.42
N GLY A 52 -8.93 -6.69 26.69
CA GLY A 52 -8.08 -5.96 27.63
C GLY A 52 -8.74 -5.81 28.99
N ASP A 53 -8.18 -4.92 29.80
CA ASP A 53 -8.54 -4.78 31.21
C ASP A 53 -8.94 -3.35 31.56
N ILE A 54 -9.90 -3.21 32.47
CA ILE A 54 -10.29 -1.92 33.06
C ILE A 54 -9.88 -1.93 34.54
N THR A 55 -9.11 -0.93 34.94
CA THR A 55 -8.69 -0.73 36.34
C THR A 55 -9.22 0.62 36.83
N TYR A 56 -9.90 0.60 37.97
CA TYR A 56 -10.40 1.80 38.63
C TYR A 56 -9.42 2.22 39.74
N VAL A 57 -8.88 3.44 39.66
CA VAL A 57 -7.91 3.98 40.62
C VAL A 57 -8.33 5.38 41.03
N GLN A 58 -8.83 5.53 42.27
CA GLN A 58 -9.26 6.82 42.82
C GLN A 58 -10.26 7.56 41.91
N ASP A 59 -9.83 8.64 41.27
CA ASP A 59 -10.59 9.51 40.36
C ASP A 59 -10.38 9.17 38.87
N LYS A 60 -9.72 8.04 38.58
CA LYS A 60 -9.33 7.61 37.23
C LYS A 60 -9.85 6.23 36.87
N THR A 61 -10.18 6.09 35.59
CA THR A 61 -10.42 4.81 34.93
C THR A 61 -9.29 4.61 33.93
N ILE A 62 -8.49 3.57 34.15
CA ILE A 62 -7.37 3.17 33.29
C ILE A 62 -7.81 1.95 32.49
N ILE A 63 -7.58 1.98 31.19
CA ILE A 63 -7.94 0.90 30.27
C ILE A 63 -6.66 0.42 29.61
N LYS A 64 -6.35 -0.86 29.74
CA LYS A 64 -5.25 -1.50 29.04
C LYS A 64 -5.80 -2.31 27.89
N VAL A 65 -5.17 -2.16 26.74
CA VAL A 65 -5.50 -2.88 25.51
C VAL A 65 -4.39 -3.89 25.24
N ASP A 66 -4.80 -5.13 24.92
CA ASP A 66 -3.90 -6.20 24.51
C ASP A 66 -3.21 -5.88 23.18
N HIS A 67 -2.23 -6.69 22.74
CA HIS A 67 -1.53 -6.50 21.45
C HIS A 67 -2.36 -6.86 20.20
N GLU A 68 -3.68 -6.77 20.28
CA GLU A 68 -4.64 -7.06 19.20
C GLU A 68 -5.64 -5.91 19.03
N GLN A 69 -6.36 -5.89 17.90
CA GLN A 69 -7.44 -4.92 17.70
C GLN A 69 -8.51 -5.07 18.79
N SER A 70 -8.89 -3.96 19.43
CA SER A 70 -9.92 -3.90 20.47
C SER A 70 -10.91 -2.76 20.25
N MET A 71 -12.06 -2.88 20.92
CA MET A 71 -13.12 -1.90 20.95
C MET A 71 -13.44 -1.51 22.39
N ILE A 72 -13.27 -0.23 22.69
CA ILE A 72 -13.73 0.36 23.95
C ILE A 72 -15.04 1.09 23.66
N LYS A 73 -16.11 0.74 24.39
CA LYS A 73 -17.37 1.48 24.37
C LYS A 73 -17.51 2.27 25.65
N LEU A 74 -17.74 3.56 25.53
CA LEU A 74 -17.85 4.49 26.63
C LEU A 74 -19.13 5.29 26.51
N LYS A 75 -19.82 5.45 27.64
CA LYS A 75 -20.93 6.37 27.78
C LYS A 75 -20.57 7.43 28.81
N THR A 76 -20.68 8.69 28.46
CA THR A 76 -20.38 9.81 29.35
C THR A 76 -21.56 10.11 30.28
N LYS A 77 -21.32 10.85 31.36
CA LYS A 77 -22.42 11.37 32.22
C LYS A 77 -23.32 12.40 31.52
N THR A 78 -22.84 13.00 30.43
CA THR A 78 -23.66 13.82 29.52
C THR A 78 -24.50 12.97 28.56
N ASN A 79 -24.53 11.64 28.74
CA ASN A 79 -25.29 10.68 27.95
C ASN A 79 -24.85 10.57 26.48
N GLN A 80 -23.62 10.99 26.16
CA GLN A 80 -23.00 10.79 24.86
C GLN A 80 -22.34 9.41 24.81
N THR A 81 -22.50 8.71 23.67
CA THR A 81 -21.87 7.41 23.42
C THR A 81 -20.69 7.62 22.48
N LEU A 82 -19.56 7.02 22.84
CA LEU A 82 -18.35 7.02 22.02
C LEU A 82 -17.69 5.65 22.02
N SER A 83 -17.16 5.29 20.86
CA SER A 83 -16.41 4.05 20.64
C SER A 83 -14.96 4.38 20.28
N ILE A 84 -14.02 3.62 20.82
CA ILE A 84 -12.59 3.74 20.51
C ILE A 84 -12.16 2.40 19.92
N CYS A 85 -11.86 2.40 18.63
CA CYS A 85 -11.23 1.30 17.93
C CYS A 85 -9.71 1.45 18.09
N THR A 86 -9.10 0.56 18.84
CA THR A 86 -7.64 0.52 18.98
C THR A 86 -7.09 -0.56 18.05
N MET A 87 -6.33 -0.16 17.05
CA MET A 87 -5.77 -1.03 16.02
C MET A 87 -4.32 -1.41 16.34
N THR A 88 -3.86 -2.53 15.79
CA THR A 88 -2.42 -2.82 15.78
C THR A 88 -1.68 -1.87 14.83
N SER A 89 -0.37 -1.71 15.03
CA SER A 89 0.48 -0.95 14.11
C SER A 89 0.48 -1.47 12.66
N GLN A 90 0.13 -2.74 12.44
CA GLN A 90 0.06 -3.31 11.08
C GLN A 90 -1.27 -2.97 10.42
N GLU A 91 -2.38 -3.12 11.14
CA GLU A 91 -3.72 -2.76 10.63
C GLU A 91 -3.83 -1.26 10.36
N SER A 92 -3.16 -0.40 11.15
CA SER A 92 -3.22 1.05 10.92
C SER A 92 -2.63 1.47 9.58
N LEU A 93 -1.70 0.69 9.02
CA LEU A 93 -1.09 0.96 7.71
C LEU A 93 -2.03 0.62 6.54
N THR A 94 -3.09 -0.14 6.80
CA THR A 94 -4.10 -0.52 5.80
C THR A 94 -5.40 0.27 5.96
N LEU A 95 -5.41 1.28 6.84
CA LEU A 95 -6.58 2.12 7.11
C LEU A 95 -6.70 3.27 6.11
N TRP A 96 -7.87 3.35 5.49
CA TRP A 96 -8.28 4.41 4.60
C TRP A 96 -9.52 5.09 5.17
N GLN A 97 -9.61 6.41 4.98
CA GLN A 97 -10.82 7.18 5.22
C GLN A 97 -11.31 7.73 3.88
N ALA A 98 -12.52 7.39 3.49
CA ALA A 98 -13.08 7.76 2.19
C ALA A 98 -14.52 8.25 2.32
N ASN A 99 -14.93 9.12 1.40
CA ASN A 99 -16.33 9.53 1.27
C ASN A 99 -16.95 8.85 0.05
N ILE A 100 -18.11 8.22 0.24
CA ILE A 100 -18.89 7.56 -0.80
C ILE A 100 -20.32 8.07 -0.65
N LYS A 101 -20.88 8.68 -1.72
CA LYS A 101 -22.21 9.32 -1.69
C LYS A 101 -22.40 10.24 -0.46
N GLU A 102 -21.39 11.06 -0.17
CA GLU A 102 -21.34 11.98 0.99
C GLU A 102 -21.24 11.33 2.38
N GLN A 103 -21.39 10.01 2.49
CA GLN A 103 -21.14 9.27 3.73
C GLN A 103 -19.65 8.94 3.86
N LYS A 104 -19.11 9.17 5.05
CA LYS A 104 -17.73 8.86 5.39
C LYS A 104 -17.63 7.39 5.87
N TYR A 105 -16.60 6.71 5.39
CA TYR A 105 -16.28 5.32 5.71
C TYR A 105 -14.84 5.19 6.17
N MET A 106 -14.61 4.27 7.10
CA MET A 106 -13.31 3.70 7.40
C MET A 106 -13.20 2.37 6.67
N ILE A 107 -12.15 2.21 5.86
CA ILE A 107 -11.92 1.04 5.02
C ILE A 107 -10.56 0.44 5.40
N LEU A 108 -10.51 -0.87 5.61
CA LEU A 108 -9.28 -1.63 5.80
C LEU A 108 -9.00 -2.44 4.54
N THR A 109 -7.88 -2.16 3.88
CA THR A 109 -7.42 -2.91 2.71
C THR A 109 -5.91 -2.76 2.54
N ASP A 110 -5.26 -3.87 2.22
CA ASP A 110 -3.85 -3.96 1.85
C ASP A 110 -3.60 -3.69 0.36
N THR A 111 -4.66 -3.40 -0.40
CA THR A 111 -4.60 -3.08 -1.83
C THR A 111 -4.76 -1.57 -2.06
N ASN A 112 -4.31 -1.07 -3.21
CA ASN A 112 -4.52 0.35 -3.52
C ASN A 112 -6.00 0.63 -3.72
N LEU A 113 -6.54 1.56 -2.93
CA LEU A 113 -7.94 1.94 -2.93
C LEU A 113 -8.15 3.23 -3.74
N LEU A 114 -9.01 3.16 -4.76
CA LEU A 114 -9.51 4.33 -5.47
C LEU A 114 -11.03 4.40 -5.33
N ILE A 115 -11.54 5.61 -5.12
CA ILE A 115 -12.97 5.88 -4.95
C ILE A 115 -13.40 6.87 -6.01
N ALA A 116 -14.34 6.48 -6.87
CA ALA A 116 -14.89 7.33 -7.92
C ALA A 116 -16.43 7.34 -7.84
N ASN A 117 -16.99 8.36 -7.21
CA ASN A 117 -18.42 8.50 -6.92
C ASN A 117 -19.02 7.30 -6.15
N GLU A 118 -19.51 6.30 -6.87
CA GLU A 118 -20.18 5.12 -6.35
C GLU A 118 -19.41 3.82 -6.62
N THR A 119 -18.26 3.91 -7.28
CA THR A 119 -17.40 2.77 -7.55
C THR A 119 -16.18 2.77 -6.65
N ILE A 120 -15.89 1.59 -6.09
CA ILE A 120 -14.67 1.31 -5.35
C ILE A 120 -13.78 0.47 -6.26
N ARG A 121 -12.56 0.92 -6.51
CA ARG A 121 -11.59 0.18 -7.28
C ARG A 121 -10.43 -0.23 -6.40
N LEU A 122 -10.06 -1.50 -6.50
CA LEU A 122 -8.89 -2.06 -5.85
C LEU A 122 -7.86 -2.48 -6.89
N GLU A 123 -6.60 -2.13 -6.68
CA GLU A 123 -5.52 -2.39 -7.62
C GLU A 123 -4.26 -2.90 -6.90
N ASP A 124 -3.64 -3.95 -7.44
CA ASP A 124 -2.41 -4.50 -6.88
C ASP A 124 -1.59 -5.32 -7.90
N GLU A 125 -0.31 -5.56 -7.58
CA GLU A 125 0.67 -6.40 -8.29
C GLU A 125 0.23 -7.86 -8.42
N SER A 126 -0.67 -8.30 -7.56
CA SER A 126 -1.52 -9.47 -7.75
C SER A 126 -2.62 -9.44 -6.70
N LEU A 127 -3.88 -9.50 -7.13
CA LEU A 127 -5.02 -9.68 -6.22
C LEU A 127 -5.14 -11.15 -5.77
N ALA A 128 -4.05 -11.73 -5.26
CA ALA A 128 -4.02 -13.14 -4.83
C ALA A 128 -4.87 -13.36 -3.57
N ASN A 129 -4.79 -12.45 -2.60
CA ASN A 129 -5.58 -12.49 -1.37
C ASN A 129 -6.02 -11.07 -0.94
N PRO A 130 -6.76 -10.34 -1.78
CA PRO A 130 -7.11 -8.96 -1.48
C PRO A 130 -8.06 -8.91 -0.28
N THR A 131 -7.85 -7.95 0.60
CA THR A 131 -8.71 -7.72 1.77
C THR A 131 -9.55 -6.47 1.58
N LEU A 132 -10.80 -6.51 2.05
CA LEU A 132 -11.64 -5.32 2.15
C LEU A 132 -12.57 -5.45 3.35
N LYS A 133 -12.39 -4.56 4.32
CA LYS A 133 -13.34 -4.38 5.42
C LYS A 133 -13.78 -2.94 5.47
N ALA A 134 -15.02 -2.68 5.87
CA ALA A 134 -15.53 -1.33 5.95
C ALA A 134 -16.41 -1.10 7.19
N PHE A 135 -16.34 0.11 7.72
CA PHE A 135 -17.24 0.64 8.71
C PHE A 135 -17.64 2.08 8.33
N PRO A 136 -18.93 2.39 8.17
CA PRO A 136 -20.08 1.47 8.20
C PRO A 136 -20.02 0.42 7.09
N ALA A 137 -20.96 -0.53 7.09
CA ALA A 137 -21.05 -1.51 6.01
C ALA A 137 -21.33 -0.82 4.67
N LEU A 138 -20.62 -1.21 3.61
CA LEU A 138 -20.82 -0.76 2.22
C LEU A 138 -22.06 -1.37 1.54
N GLY A 139 -22.96 -2.02 2.29
CA GLY A 139 -24.18 -2.61 1.72
C GLY A 139 -23.92 -3.78 0.75
N ASN A 140 -24.68 -3.80 -0.35
CA ASN A 140 -24.68 -4.89 -1.33
C ASN A 140 -23.58 -4.71 -2.39
N LEU A 141 -22.33 -4.85 -1.98
CA LEU A 141 -21.19 -4.72 -2.88
C LEU A 141 -21.20 -5.81 -3.97
N GLN A 142 -20.94 -5.44 -5.22
CA GLN A 142 -20.93 -6.32 -6.38
C GLN A 142 -19.61 -6.23 -7.14
N ALA A 143 -19.13 -7.35 -7.67
CA ALA A 143 -18.01 -7.41 -8.61
C ALA A 143 -18.47 -8.09 -9.90
N LYS A 144 -18.31 -7.43 -11.05
CA LYS A 144 -18.76 -7.94 -12.37
C LYS A 144 -20.24 -8.40 -12.36
N GLY A 145 -21.10 -7.61 -11.71
CA GLY A 145 -22.53 -7.88 -11.56
C GLY A 145 -22.91 -9.02 -10.62
N LYS A 146 -21.95 -9.56 -9.83
CA LYS A 146 -22.21 -10.59 -8.81
C LYS A 146 -22.04 -10.01 -7.42
N ARG A 147 -23.07 -10.17 -6.57
CA ARG A 147 -23.02 -9.77 -5.17
C ARG A 147 -21.94 -10.55 -4.42
N LEU A 148 -21.11 -9.82 -3.67
CA LEU A 148 -20.10 -10.39 -2.81
C LEU A 148 -20.72 -10.91 -1.52
N ALA A 149 -20.18 -12.01 -1.00
CA ALA A 149 -20.49 -12.44 0.35
C ALA A 149 -19.83 -11.47 1.34
N SER A 150 -20.52 -11.22 2.45
CA SER A 150 -19.99 -10.41 3.53
C SER A 150 -20.34 -11.00 4.89
N HIS A 151 -19.54 -10.68 5.90
CA HIS A 151 -19.81 -11.06 7.28
C HIS A 151 -19.30 -9.98 8.23
N GLN A 152 -19.93 -9.85 9.39
CA GLN A 152 -19.49 -8.92 10.42
C GLN A 152 -18.23 -9.46 11.12
N ASN A 153 -17.21 -8.63 11.27
CA ASN A 153 -15.94 -8.94 11.93
C ASN A 153 -15.54 -7.78 12.87
N GLY A 154 -15.99 -7.86 14.13
CA GLY A 154 -15.82 -6.77 15.08
C GLY A 154 -16.63 -5.53 14.66
N LEU A 155 -15.97 -4.38 14.59
CA LEU A 155 -16.57 -3.13 14.10
C LEU A 155 -16.84 -3.16 12.59
N PHE A 156 -16.00 -3.84 11.83
CA PHE A 156 -16.03 -3.79 10.37
C PHE A 156 -16.86 -4.92 9.77
N THR A 157 -17.45 -4.68 8.60
CA THR A 157 -17.97 -5.74 7.74
C THR A 157 -16.89 -6.12 6.73
N GLU A 158 -16.59 -7.41 6.63
CA GLU A 158 -15.58 -7.96 5.73
C GLU A 158 -16.21 -8.55 4.47
N TYR A 159 -15.63 -8.24 3.31
CA TYR A 159 -16.13 -8.60 1.99
C TYR A 159 -15.25 -9.65 1.32
N ALA A 160 -15.86 -10.73 0.82
CA ALA A 160 -15.17 -11.78 0.10
C ALA A 160 -14.90 -11.35 -1.35
N LEU A 161 -13.72 -10.79 -1.59
CA LEU A 161 -13.30 -10.32 -2.92
C LEU A 161 -12.93 -11.49 -3.86
N PRO A 162 -13.15 -11.32 -5.17
CA PRO A 162 -12.67 -12.29 -6.15
C PRO A 162 -11.14 -12.29 -6.18
N LYS A 163 -10.54 -13.46 -6.05
CA LYS A 163 -9.09 -13.64 -6.17
C LYS A 163 -8.69 -13.69 -7.64
N SER A 164 -7.61 -13.00 -7.97
CA SER A 164 -6.98 -13.03 -9.30
C SER A 164 -5.47 -13.07 -9.14
N SER A 165 -4.90 -14.27 -9.27
CA SER A 165 -3.46 -14.46 -9.39
C SER A 165 -3.11 -14.66 -10.86
N LYS A 166 -2.81 -13.58 -11.57
CA LYS A 166 -2.25 -13.69 -12.91
C LYS A 166 -0.73 -13.81 -12.79
N SER A 167 -0.16 -14.85 -13.38
CA SER A 167 1.28 -14.94 -13.62
C SER A 167 1.55 -14.77 -15.11
N VAL A 168 2.67 -14.14 -15.43
CA VAL A 168 3.07 -13.89 -16.82
C VAL A 168 4.37 -14.62 -17.08
N THR A 169 4.37 -15.44 -18.12
CA THR A 169 5.59 -16.02 -18.67
C THR A 169 6.07 -15.17 -19.84
N PHE A 170 7.38 -14.97 -19.91
CA PHE A 170 8.03 -14.17 -20.94
C PHE A 170 9.46 -14.66 -21.13
N ASP A 171 10.01 -14.42 -22.31
CA ASP A 171 11.36 -14.84 -22.65
C ASP A 171 12.30 -13.65 -22.51
N TRP A 172 13.44 -13.85 -21.87
CA TRP A 172 14.52 -12.87 -21.90
C TRP A 172 15.86 -13.56 -22.07
N LYS A 173 16.76 -12.89 -22.81
CA LYS A 173 18.09 -13.40 -23.12
C LYS A 173 19.13 -12.37 -22.71
N ARG A 174 20.07 -12.81 -21.89
CA ARG A 174 21.29 -12.06 -21.59
C ARG A 174 22.24 -12.13 -22.77
N ILE A 175 22.57 -10.97 -23.32
CA ILE A 175 23.56 -10.82 -24.40
C ILE A 175 24.93 -10.52 -23.80
N GLN A 176 24.98 -9.63 -22.81
CA GLN A 176 26.16 -9.31 -21.99
C GLN A 176 25.71 -9.07 -20.55
N ALA A 177 26.65 -8.94 -19.60
CA ALA A 177 26.34 -8.67 -18.19
C ALA A 177 25.37 -7.49 -18.03
N ASN A 178 25.59 -6.42 -18.80
CA ASN A 178 24.81 -5.18 -18.79
C ASN A 178 23.80 -5.04 -19.94
N LYS A 179 23.53 -6.11 -20.72
CA LYS A 179 22.62 -6.06 -21.89
C LYS A 179 21.70 -7.25 -21.96
N VAL A 180 20.39 -7.00 -22.02
CA VAL A 180 19.37 -8.05 -22.18
C VAL A 180 18.38 -7.68 -23.27
N VAL A 181 17.86 -8.70 -23.94
CA VAL A 181 16.71 -8.60 -24.87
C VAL A 181 15.56 -9.34 -24.23
N ILE A 182 14.36 -8.75 -24.26
CA ILE A 182 13.15 -9.27 -23.64
C ILE A 182 12.07 -9.37 -24.72
N GLN A 183 11.41 -10.51 -24.79
CA GLN A 183 10.28 -10.80 -25.65
C GLN A 183 9.06 -11.13 -24.79
N ILE A 184 7.99 -10.37 -25.00
CA ILE A 184 6.78 -10.46 -24.19
C ILE A 184 5.64 -10.84 -25.13
N PRO A 185 4.96 -11.99 -24.91
CA PRO A 185 3.86 -12.41 -25.77
C PRO A 185 2.64 -11.51 -25.56
N ALA A 186 1.78 -11.36 -26.58
CA ALA A 186 0.56 -10.58 -26.49
C ALA A 186 -0.34 -10.99 -25.29
N SER A 187 -0.40 -12.29 -25.00
CA SER A 187 -1.19 -12.85 -23.89
C SER A 187 -0.75 -12.34 -22.50
N ALA A 188 0.47 -11.83 -22.36
CA ALA A 188 0.93 -11.17 -21.14
C ALA A 188 0.06 -9.96 -20.78
N PHE A 189 -0.44 -9.24 -21.78
CA PHE A 189 -1.19 -7.99 -21.64
C PHE A 189 -2.72 -8.18 -21.49
N ASP A 190 -3.21 -9.42 -21.60
CA ASP A 190 -4.65 -9.71 -21.54
C ASP A 190 -5.24 -9.51 -20.13
N GLY A 191 -6.22 -8.62 -19.98
CA GLY A 191 -6.90 -8.44 -18.70
C GLY A 191 -6.00 -7.95 -17.56
N VAL A 192 -4.88 -7.30 -17.88
CA VAL A 192 -4.07 -6.53 -16.93
C VAL A 192 -4.30 -5.05 -17.16
N LYS A 193 -4.36 -4.29 -16.07
CA LYS A 193 -4.40 -2.82 -16.11
C LYS A 193 -3.05 -2.27 -16.58
N GLU A 194 -1.98 -2.77 -15.97
CA GLU A 194 -0.59 -2.42 -16.29
C GLU A 194 0.28 -3.68 -16.22
N LEU A 195 1.39 -3.67 -16.94
CA LEU A 195 2.42 -4.69 -16.86
C LEU A 195 3.73 -4.01 -16.50
N LEU A 196 4.17 -4.18 -15.25
CA LEU A 196 5.39 -3.58 -14.74
C LEU A 196 6.58 -4.48 -15.02
N LEU A 197 7.57 -3.93 -15.73
CA LEU A 197 8.91 -4.51 -15.78
C LEU A 197 9.70 -4.03 -14.57
N LYS A 198 10.12 -4.97 -13.72
CA LYS A 198 10.97 -4.69 -12.55
C LYS A 198 12.38 -5.21 -12.82
N VAL A 199 13.36 -4.32 -12.80
CA VAL A 199 14.76 -4.61 -13.10
C VAL A 199 15.64 -4.26 -11.92
N THR A 200 16.40 -5.23 -11.43
CA THR A 200 17.48 -5.00 -10.46
C THR A 200 18.79 -4.99 -11.23
N TYR A 201 19.61 -3.96 -11.04
CA TYR A 201 20.87 -3.82 -11.75
C TYR A 201 21.92 -3.08 -10.89
N GLN A 202 23.19 -3.21 -11.28
CA GLN A 202 24.30 -2.44 -10.75
C GLN A 202 24.99 -1.71 -11.90
N GLY A 203 25.20 -0.41 -11.75
CA GLY A 203 25.72 0.48 -12.78
C GLY A 203 25.31 1.92 -12.51
N ASP A 204 25.49 2.79 -13.48
CA ASP A 204 25.20 4.23 -13.38
C ASP A 204 23.77 4.54 -13.87
N ILE A 205 23.49 4.24 -15.13
CA ILE A 205 22.20 4.53 -15.77
C ILE A 205 21.68 3.29 -16.49
N GLY A 206 20.45 2.90 -16.20
CA GLY A 206 19.69 1.93 -16.98
C GLY A 206 18.93 2.59 -18.12
N HIS A 207 19.00 2.00 -19.31
CA HIS A 207 18.32 2.49 -20.52
C HIS A 207 17.45 1.40 -21.13
N ALA A 208 16.22 1.71 -21.48
CA ALA A 208 15.26 0.81 -22.10
C ALA A 208 14.90 1.31 -23.50
N PHE A 209 15.01 0.43 -24.49
CA PHE A 209 14.80 0.75 -25.90
C PHE A 209 13.78 -0.18 -26.55
N ILE A 210 12.99 0.37 -27.47
CA ILE A 210 12.16 -0.40 -28.39
C ILE A 210 12.50 0.03 -29.82
N ASN A 211 12.97 -0.93 -30.63
CA ASN A 211 13.36 -0.67 -32.02
C ASN A 211 14.38 0.49 -32.16
N GLY A 212 15.34 0.58 -31.23
CA GLY A 212 16.39 1.61 -31.22
C GLY A 212 15.99 2.97 -30.62
N GLU A 213 14.72 3.17 -30.28
CA GLU A 213 14.24 4.39 -29.61
C GLU A 213 14.26 4.22 -28.09
N LEU A 214 14.85 5.17 -27.36
CA LEU A 214 14.85 5.18 -25.90
C LEU A 214 13.44 5.49 -25.39
N ILE A 215 12.87 4.60 -24.58
CA ILE A 215 11.53 4.75 -24.01
C ILE A 215 11.53 5.04 -22.52
N HIS A 216 12.62 4.74 -21.82
CA HIS A 216 12.78 4.97 -20.38
C HIS A 216 14.26 4.89 -20.00
N ASP A 217 14.67 5.71 -19.04
CA ASP A 217 15.96 5.63 -18.36
C ASP A 217 15.79 5.65 -16.84
N ASN A 218 16.81 5.23 -16.11
CA ASN A 218 16.82 5.26 -14.64
C ASN A 218 18.24 5.51 -14.14
N PHE A 219 18.44 6.59 -13.39
CA PHE A 219 19.68 6.84 -12.67
C PHE A 219 19.72 5.97 -11.41
N ALA A 220 20.81 5.25 -11.19
CA ALA A 220 20.93 4.31 -10.09
C ALA A 220 20.79 5.01 -8.73
N ASN A 221 19.75 4.63 -7.99
CA ASN A 221 19.45 5.14 -6.64
C ASN A 221 19.43 4.02 -5.57
N GLY A 222 19.71 2.78 -5.98
CA GLY A 222 19.65 1.59 -5.12
C GLY A 222 18.28 0.91 -5.06
N ASP A 223 17.24 1.52 -5.62
CA ASP A 223 15.90 0.93 -5.72
C ASP A 223 15.75 0.08 -7.00
N ILE A 224 14.68 -0.71 -7.03
CA ILE A 224 14.28 -1.46 -8.22
C ILE A 224 13.84 -0.48 -9.31
N TRP A 225 14.36 -0.66 -10.53
CA TRP A 225 13.90 0.12 -11.68
C TRP A 225 12.60 -0.47 -12.23
N GLU A 226 11.54 0.33 -12.22
CA GLU A 226 10.21 -0.05 -12.69
C GLU A 226 9.81 0.67 -13.99
N ILE A 227 9.24 -0.06 -14.95
CA ILE A 227 8.75 0.48 -16.23
C ILE A 227 7.34 -0.03 -16.51
N GLY A 228 6.36 0.87 -16.64
CA GLY A 228 5.02 0.56 -17.16
C GLY A 228 5.03 0.30 -18.66
N LEU A 229 4.68 -0.93 -19.05
CA LEU A 229 4.79 -1.42 -20.43
C LEU A 229 3.49 -1.31 -21.23
N LYS A 230 2.33 -1.14 -20.59
CA LYS A 230 1.01 -1.19 -21.27
C LYS A 230 0.88 -0.17 -22.40
N ARG A 231 1.38 1.05 -22.19
CA ARG A 231 1.41 2.11 -23.23
C ARG A 231 2.27 1.77 -24.46
N PHE A 232 3.16 0.79 -24.34
CA PHE A 232 4.05 0.33 -25.41
C PHE A 232 3.67 -1.04 -25.98
N GLU A 233 2.54 -1.62 -25.57
CA GLU A 233 2.10 -2.99 -25.87
C GLU A 233 2.34 -3.39 -27.34
N ASN A 234 1.75 -2.66 -28.28
CA ASN A 234 1.87 -2.97 -29.71
C ASN A 234 3.32 -2.95 -30.21
N ARG A 235 4.14 -2.03 -29.70
CA ARG A 235 5.55 -1.91 -30.09
C ARG A 235 6.39 -3.04 -29.47
N ILE A 236 6.13 -3.39 -28.23
CA ILE A 236 6.83 -4.49 -27.54
C ILE A 236 6.51 -5.83 -28.20
N ILE A 237 5.25 -6.09 -28.53
CA ILE A 237 4.85 -7.33 -29.20
C ILE A 237 5.54 -7.46 -30.57
N ALA A 238 5.67 -6.35 -31.30
CA ALA A 238 6.28 -6.34 -32.64
C ALA A 238 7.82 -6.43 -32.63
N TYR A 239 8.48 -5.77 -31.67
CA TYR A 239 9.94 -5.56 -31.72
C TYR A 239 10.71 -6.10 -30.52
N GLY A 240 10.03 -6.42 -29.41
CA GLY A 240 10.63 -6.70 -28.12
C GLY A 240 11.19 -5.45 -27.43
N LEU A 241 11.84 -5.68 -26.30
CA LEU A 241 12.46 -4.65 -25.47
C LEU A 241 13.96 -4.95 -25.29
N TYR A 242 14.79 -3.92 -25.29
CA TYR A 242 16.22 -4.02 -25.06
C TYR A 242 16.61 -3.17 -23.86
N LEU A 243 17.33 -3.74 -22.90
CA LEU A 243 17.88 -3.00 -21.77
C LEU A 243 19.40 -2.94 -21.85
N TYR A 244 19.95 -1.79 -21.47
CA TYR A 244 21.38 -1.53 -21.40
C TYR A 244 21.72 -0.74 -20.15
N ILE A 245 22.72 -1.20 -19.40
CA ILE A 245 23.24 -0.50 -18.21
C ILE A 245 24.61 0.10 -18.53
N THR A 246 24.77 1.39 -18.29
CA THR A 246 26.06 2.07 -18.33
C THR A 246 26.88 1.76 -17.06
N PRO A 247 28.21 1.58 -17.17
CA PRO A 247 29.03 1.25 -16.03
C PRO A 247 29.14 2.39 -15.03
N LEU A 248 29.03 2.06 -13.75
CA LEU A 248 29.44 2.96 -12.67
C LEU A 248 30.97 2.95 -12.60
N LYS A 249 31.57 4.14 -12.72
CA LYS A 249 33.01 4.33 -12.65
C LYS A 249 33.39 4.86 -11.27
N GLU A 250 34.08 4.04 -10.47
CA GLU A 250 34.64 4.51 -9.20
C GLU A 250 36.03 5.12 -9.40
N GLY A 251 36.30 6.23 -8.69
CA GLY A 251 37.63 6.84 -8.65
C GLY A 251 37.98 7.76 -9.83
N VAL A 252 36.99 8.40 -10.45
CA VAL A 252 37.23 9.39 -11.52
C VAL A 252 38.04 10.58 -10.98
N LYS A 253 39.35 10.56 -11.17
CA LYS A 253 40.19 11.76 -11.07
C LYS A 253 40.06 12.52 -12.38
N VAL A 254 39.31 13.62 -12.36
CA VAL A 254 39.30 14.57 -13.47
C VAL A 254 40.66 15.26 -13.49
N ASN A 255 41.55 14.84 -14.40
CA ASN A 255 42.81 15.53 -14.61
C ASN A 255 42.54 16.75 -15.51
N SER A 256 42.59 17.95 -14.93
CA SER A 256 42.26 19.21 -15.62
C SER A 256 43.38 19.75 -16.51
N ASP A 257 44.51 19.05 -16.62
CA ASP A 257 45.74 19.55 -17.27
C ASP A 257 45.92 19.08 -18.73
N SER A 258 44.88 18.59 -19.42
CA SER A 258 44.93 18.32 -20.85
C SER A 258 44.02 19.26 -21.66
N SER A 259 44.53 19.69 -22.82
CA SER A 259 43.76 20.43 -23.84
C SER A 259 42.45 19.69 -24.17
N MET A 260 41.35 20.43 -24.35
CA MET A 260 39.94 19.98 -24.47
C MET A 260 39.63 18.70 -25.30
N ALA A 261 40.55 18.22 -26.15
CA ALA A 261 40.35 17.10 -27.07
C ALA A 261 40.98 15.76 -26.62
N ALA A 262 41.73 15.70 -25.51
CA ALA A 262 42.38 14.47 -25.04
C ALA A 262 42.06 14.23 -23.56
N ARG A 263 40.83 13.81 -23.27
CA ARG A 263 40.46 13.28 -21.95
C ARG A 263 40.80 11.79 -21.91
N GLU A 264 41.84 11.42 -21.15
CA GLU A 264 42.09 10.02 -20.81
C GLU A 264 41.53 9.76 -19.40
N GLU A 265 40.49 8.93 -19.34
CA GLU A 265 39.93 8.43 -18.07
C GLU A 265 40.63 7.12 -17.70
N ILE A 266 41.38 7.11 -16.59
CA ILE A 266 41.95 5.89 -16.03
C ILE A 266 40.97 5.35 -14.99
N VAL A 267 40.14 4.38 -15.39
CA VAL A 267 39.14 3.77 -14.51
C VAL A 267 39.72 2.51 -13.84
N HIS A 268 39.68 2.42 -12.52
CA HIS A 268 40.19 1.26 -11.76
C HIS A 268 39.15 0.16 -11.54
N ASN A 269 37.86 0.50 -11.54
CA ASN A 269 36.77 -0.45 -11.35
C ASN A 269 35.53 0.04 -12.11
N GLU A 270 34.98 -0.80 -12.99
CA GLU A 270 33.73 -0.56 -13.71
C GLU A 270 32.75 -1.69 -13.38
N ILE A 271 31.57 -1.33 -12.89
CA ILE A 271 30.51 -2.30 -12.60
C ILE A 271 29.30 -1.97 -13.48
N ALA A 272 28.88 -2.93 -14.29
CA ALA A 272 27.67 -2.86 -15.10
C ALA A 272 27.07 -4.27 -15.23
N GLN A 273 25.97 -4.54 -14.53
CA GLN A 273 25.28 -5.81 -14.64
C GLN A 273 23.78 -5.68 -14.35
N ILE A 274 22.98 -6.48 -15.03
CA ILE A 274 21.57 -6.67 -14.73
C ILE A 274 21.46 -7.91 -13.86
N ASP A 275 20.92 -7.82 -12.67
CA ASP A 275 20.84 -8.94 -11.72
C ASP A 275 19.56 -9.75 -11.96
N SER A 276 18.42 -9.09 -12.08
CA SER A 276 17.13 -9.74 -12.33
C SER A 276 16.21 -8.91 -13.20
N VAL A 277 15.32 -9.61 -13.92
CA VAL A 277 14.26 -9.03 -14.75
C VAL A 277 12.97 -9.78 -14.42
N ASN A 278 11.95 -9.07 -13.96
CA ASN A 278 10.65 -9.63 -13.61
C ASN A 278 9.53 -8.87 -14.30
N LEU A 279 8.46 -9.57 -14.69
CA LEU A 279 7.21 -8.98 -15.17
C LEU A 279 6.13 -9.18 -14.12
N ILE A 280 5.55 -8.08 -13.66
CA ILE A 280 4.50 -8.08 -12.65
C ILE A 280 3.22 -7.50 -13.24
N PRO A 281 2.15 -8.29 -13.37
CA PRO A 281 0.87 -7.82 -13.88
C PRO A 281 0.09 -7.07 -12.79
N ILE A 282 -0.22 -5.80 -13.01
CA ILE A 282 -1.17 -5.08 -12.16
C ILE A 282 -2.59 -5.43 -12.60
N THR A 283 -3.38 -5.95 -11.67
CA THR A 283 -4.79 -6.27 -11.89
C THR A 283 -5.69 -5.35 -11.09
N GLU A 284 -6.87 -5.07 -11.62
CA GLU A 284 -7.88 -4.25 -10.94
C GLU A 284 -9.19 -5.02 -10.75
N VAL A 285 -9.91 -4.69 -9.69
CA VAL A 285 -11.31 -5.08 -9.49
C VAL A 285 -12.14 -3.85 -9.19
N ASP A 286 -13.15 -3.63 -10.03
CA ASP A 286 -14.19 -2.63 -9.81
C ASP A 286 -15.32 -3.25 -8.99
N LEU A 287 -15.73 -2.53 -7.96
CA LEU A 287 -16.79 -2.87 -7.03
C LEU A 287 -17.87 -1.79 -7.07
N GLU A 288 -19.11 -2.24 -7.24
CA GLU A 288 -20.30 -1.38 -7.34
C GLU A 288 -21.15 -1.56 -6.07
N ILE A 289 -21.68 -0.44 -5.56
CA ILE A 289 -22.47 -0.37 -4.33
C ILE A 289 -23.97 -0.39 -4.62
#